data_AF-A0A7X6UT38-F1
#
_entry.id   AF-A0A7X6UT38-F1
#
_cell.length_a   1.000
_cell.length_b   1.000
_cell.length_c   1.000
_cell.angle_alpha   90.00
_cell.angle_beta   90.00
_cell.angle_gamma   90.00
#
_symmetry.space_group_name_H-M   'P 1'
#
loop_
_entity.id
_entity.type
_entity.pdbx_description
1 polymer ?
#
loop_
_entity_poly.entity_id
_entity_poly.type
_entity_poly.pdbx_seq_one_letter_code
_entity_poly.pdbx_strand_id
1 'polypeptide(L)'
;EGLRYNPRNAGLHWELGWIYQHKIGFILDRAHWVYKRKLAEEMGRFFEGAAPDYATLASDPRAELMRNAAKLEPAVMAAIDEQYGPLDWRLPAAHALYWAYCGRQLTTAPDAWRRNCDHMICQCSADLFRHGQLTLTDDLYFTAPDLDLLPKVLGAFESALYSHPQEQLFAFAYINFISQAMLITYAFNQLEPARELFATLQANYPGADSLDFETTAEGLLDARLADMPFVMAVPLIEGFLFQYYYWQAGGESQRAGACAKRAGEIWEHYMATRVDEEHRAQTGLPPLAAIRRHAWQRAWQEVPAAWQGPLLALLPADEAVAGQR
;
A
#
# COMPACT_ATOMS: atom_id res chain seq x y z
N GLU A 1 -15.58 -22.73 -10.65
CA GLU A 1 -16.90 -23.34 -10.93
C GLU A 1 -18.12 -22.42 -10.78
N GLY A 2 -18.36 -21.76 -9.64
CA GLY A 2 -19.60 -20.97 -9.45
C GLY A 2 -19.88 -19.88 -10.50
N LEU A 3 -18.85 -19.16 -10.94
CA LEU A 3 -18.95 -18.14 -12.01
C LEU A 3 -19.43 -18.68 -13.35
N ARG A 4 -19.15 -19.96 -13.68
CA ARG A 4 -19.58 -20.57 -14.94
C ARG A 4 -21.11 -20.60 -15.06
N TYR A 5 -21.78 -20.87 -13.95
CA TYR A 5 -23.23 -21.01 -13.91
C TYR A 5 -23.94 -19.69 -13.57
N ASN A 6 -23.25 -18.78 -12.86
CA ASN A 6 -23.84 -17.53 -12.38
C ASN A 6 -22.92 -16.32 -12.66
N PRO A 7 -22.57 -16.04 -13.92
CA PRO A 7 -21.58 -15.00 -14.27
C PRO A 7 -22.06 -13.57 -13.99
N ARG A 8 -23.35 -13.36 -13.72
CA ARG A 8 -23.94 -12.04 -13.43
C ARG A 8 -24.31 -11.84 -11.97
N ASN A 9 -23.86 -12.72 -11.09
CA ASN A 9 -24.14 -12.59 -9.66
C ASN A 9 -23.09 -11.69 -8.98
N ALA A 10 -23.49 -10.48 -8.60
CA ALA A 10 -22.62 -9.51 -7.92
C ALA A 10 -22.05 -10.05 -6.60
N GLY A 11 -22.86 -10.80 -5.83
CA GLY A 11 -22.42 -11.44 -4.60
C GLY A 11 -21.28 -12.43 -4.81
N LEU A 12 -21.34 -13.26 -5.85
CA LEU A 12 -20.23 -14.18 -6.17
C LEU A 12 -18.93 -13.45 -6.50
N HIS A 13 -19.00 -12.31 -7.16
CA HIS A 13 -17.81 -11.49 -7.43
C HIS A 13 -17.28 -10.89 -6.12
N TRP A 14 -18.16 -10.36 -5.27
CA TRP A 14 -17.75 -9.87 -3.96
C TRP A 14 -17.09 -10.96 -3.11
N GLU A 15 -17.64 -12.18 -3.07
CA GLU A 15 -17.05 -13.32 -2.35
C GLU A 15 -15.67 -13.71 -2.88
N LEU A 16 -15.45 -13.64 -4.20
CA LEU A 16 -14.13 -13.85 -4.79
C LEU A 16 -13.15 -12.77 -4.32
N GLY A 17 -13.57 -11.50 -4.32
CA GLY A 17 -12.75 -10.42 -3.79
C GLY A 17 -12.45 -10.59 -2.30
N TRP A 18 -13.44 -11.05 -1.53
CA TRP A 18 -13.31 -11.35 -0.11
C TRP A 18 -12.26 -12.44 0.17
N ILE A 19 -12.17 -13.49 -0.67
CA ILE A 19 -11.12 -14.51 -0.55
C ILE A 19 -9.74 -13.88 -0.70
N TYR A 20 -9.52 -13.06 -1.73
CA TYR A 20 -8.24 -12.38 -1.94
C TYR A 20 -7.92 -11.45 -0.77
N GLN A 21 -8.88 -10.66 -0.31
CA GLN A 21 -8.68 -9.72 0.78
C GLN A 21 -8.42 -10.44 2.12
N HIS A 22 -9.28 -11.37 2.52
CA HIS A 22 -9.27 -11.96 3.86
C HIS A 22 -8.44 -13.24 4.02
N LYS A 23 -8.34 -14.09 2.99
CA LYS A 23 -7.59 -15.34 3.08
C LYS A 23 -6.15 -15.19 2.63
N ILE A 24 -5.90 -14.36 1.63
CA ILE A 24 -4.56 -14.15 1.07
C ILE A 24 -3.95 -12.86 1.62
N GLY A 25 -4.67 -11.74 1.53
CA GLY A 25 -4.17 -10.41 1.91
C GLY A 25 -4.03 -10.21 3.43
N PHE A 26 -4.99 -10.71 4.21
CA PHE A 26 -5.03 -10.48 5.64
C PHE A 26 -4.03 -11.33 6.42
N ILE A 27 -3.77 -10.93 7.66
CA ILE A 27 -2.68 -11.48 8.48
C ILE A 27 -3.13 -12.59 9.45
N LEU A 28 -4.42 -12.91 9.54
CA LEU A 28 -4.92 -13.86 10.54
C LEU A 28 -4.62 -15.33 10.24
N ASP A 29 -4.37 -15.70 8.99
CA ASP A 29 -4.01 -17.07 8.61
C ASP A 29 -2.49 -17.26 8.68
N ARG A 30 -2.01 -18.27 9.41
CA ARG A 30 -0.57 -18.52 9.60
C ARG A 30 0.19 -18.74 8.29
N ALA A 31 -0.48 -19.20 7.25
CA ALA A 31 0.11 -19.44 5.94
C ALA A 31 -0.05 -18.25 4.98
N HIS A 32 -0.52 -17.08 5.43
CA HIS A 32 -0.78 -15.94 4.55
C HIS A 32 0.46 -15.52 3.75
N TRP A 33 1.67 -15.60 4.32
CA TRP A 33 2.91 -15.32 3.59
C TRP A 33 3.15 -16.30 2.43
N VAL A 34 2.81 -17.58 2.63
CA VAL A 34 2.90 -18.60 1.57
C VAL A 34 1.92 -18.29 0.46
N TYR A 35 0.68 -17.91 0.80
CA TYR A 35 -0.33 -17.57 -0.20
C TYR A 35 0.03 -16.32 -1.00
N LYS A 36 0.50 -15.26 -0.31
CA LYS A 36 0.96 -14.02 -0.96
C LYS A 36 2.13 -14.27 -1.91
N ARG A 37 3.14 -15.02 -1.46
CA ARG A 37 4.29 -15.39 -2.30
C ARG A 37 3.86 -16.20 -3.52
N LYS A 38 3.04 -17.25 -3.33
CA LYS A 38 2.54 -18.07 -4.45
C LYS A 38 1.73 -17.27 -5.46
N LEU A 39 0.88 -16.36 -4.99
CA LEU A 39 0.13 -15.45 -5.87
C LEU A 39 1.10 -14.58 -6.68
N ALA A 40 2.08 -13.95 -6.03
CA ALA A 40 3.04 -13.10 -6.71
C ALA A 40 3.89 -13.87 -7.76
N GLU A 41 4.33 -15.07 -7.42
CA GLU A 41 5.06 -15.97 -8.33
C GLU A 41 4.20 -16.45 -9.50
N GLU A 42 2.92 -16.73 -9.28
CA GLU A 42 1.99 -17.12 -10.34
C GLU A 42 1.76 -15.96 -11.31
N MET A 43 1.53 -14.75 -10.79
CA MET A 43 1.33 -13.56 -11.60
C MET A 43 2.59 -13.17 -12.40
N GLY A 44 3.78 -13.37 -11.83
CA GLY A 44 5.05 -13.19 -12.53
C GLY A 44 5.26 -14.11 -13.75
N ARG A 45 4.43 -15.15 -13.93
CA ARG A 45 4.43 -15.98 -15.16
C ARG A 45 3.70 -15.32 -16.33
N PHE A 46 2.84 -14.35 -16.06
CA PHE A 46 2.03 -13.68 -17.08
C PHE A 46 2.65 -12.36 -17.56
N PHE A 47 3.45 -11.70 -16.74
CA PHE A 47 4.10 -10.44 -17.08
C PHE A 47 5.38 -10.21 -16.27
N GLU A 48 6.26 -9.39 -16.82
CA GLU A 48 7.49 -8.97 -16.15
C GLU A 48 7.18 -7.79 -15.21
N GLY A 49 7.50 -7.94 -13.92
CA GLY A 49 7.31 -6.87 -12.94
C GLY A 49 5.90 -6.78 -12.36
N ALA A 50 5.45 -5.55 -12.10
CA ALA A 50 4.25 -5.25 -11.32
C ALA A 50 2.93 -5.42 -12.11
N ALA A 51 2.93 -5.11 -13.42
CA ALA A 51 1.74 -5.11 -14.25
C ALA A 51 2.08 -5.56 -15.68
N PRO A 52 1.11 -6.09 -16.45
CA PRO A 52 1.33 -6.38 -17.86
C PRO A 52 1.43 -5.09 -18.68
N ASP A 53 2.21 -5.14 -19.76
CA ASP A 53 2.10 -4.15 -20.83
C ASP A 53 0.81 -4.39 -21.61
N TYR A 54 -0.25 -3.64 -21.29
CA TYR A 54 -1.56 -3.78 -21.92
C TYR A 54 -1.54 -3.56 -23.44
N ALA A 55 -0.60 -2.76 -23.96
CA ALA A 55 -0.52 -2.48 -25.38
C ALA A 55 -0.10 -3.71 -26.19
N THR A 56 0.74 -4.56 -25.60
CA THR A 56 1.24 -5.79 -26.23
C THR A 56 0.52 -7.04 -25.76
N LEU A 57 -0.15 -7.00 -24.59
CA LEU A 57 -0.79 -8.18 -24.00
C LEU A 57 -1.91 -8.75 -24.87
N ALA A 58 -2.69 -7.93 -25.58
CA ALA A 58 -3.84 -8.41 -26.36
C ALA A 58 -3.47 -9.42 -27.46
N SER A 59 -2.26 -9.34 -28.02
CA SER A 59 -1.73 -10.24 -29.04
C SER A 59 -0.84 -11.36 -28.47
N ASP A 60 -0.63 -11.39 -27.15
CA ASP A 60 0.26 -12.32 -26.47
C ASP A 60 -0.50 -13.59 -26.00
N PRO A 61 0.04 -14.81 -26.24
CA PRO A 61 -0.53 -16.05 -25.69
C PRO A 61 -0.75 -16.03 -24.17
N ARG A 62 0.04 -15.22 -23.43
CA ARG A 62 -0.11 -14.99 -21.98
C ARG A 62 -1.48 -14.42 -21.61
N ALA A 63 -2.14 -13.68 -22.51
CA ALA A 63 -3.48 -13.16 -22.26
C ALA A 63 -4.53 -14.28 -22.15
N GLU A 64 -4.44 -15.31 -22.98
CA GLU A 64 -5.32 -16.47 -22.88
C GLU A 64 -5.03 -17.28 -21.62
N LEU A 65 -3.76 -17.45 -21.28
CA LEU A 65 -3.36 -18.11 -20.05
C LEU A 65 -3.88 -17.36 -18.82
N MET A 66 -3.80 -16.03 -18.79
CA MET A 66 -4.30 -15.20 -17.69
C MET A 66 -5.83 -15.30 -17.54
N ARG A 67 -6.58 -15.27 -18.66
CA ARG A 67 -8.04 -15.51 -18.64
C ARG A 67 -8.39 -16.91 -18.13
N ASN A 68 -7.61 -17.92 -18.52
CA ASN A 68 -7.90 -19.31 -18.17
C ASN A 68 -7.47 -19.68 -16.75
N ALA A 69 -6.28 -19.25 -16.31
CA ALA A 69 -5.70 -19.57 -15.02
C ALA A 69 -6.14 -18.59 -13.93
N ALA A 70 -5.89 -17.29 -14.12
CA ALA A 70 -6.15 -16.26 -13.11
C ALA A 70 -7.60 -15.71 -13.16
N LYS A 71 -8.35 -15.99 -14.23
CA LYS A 71 -9.70 -15.45 -14.48
C LYS A 71 -9.73 -13.92 -14.54
N LEU A 72 -8.62 -13.32 -14.97
CA LEU A 72 -8.50 -11.89 -15.17
C LEU A 72 -8.62 -11.54 -16.65
N GLU A 73 -9.46 -10.57 -16.95
CA GLU A 73 -9.63 -10.01 -18.30
C GLU A 73 -8.71 -8.80 -18.48
N PRO A 74 -7.76 -8.82 -19.45
CA PRO A 74 -6.81 -7.72 -19.70
C PRO A 74 -7.47 -6.34 -19.80
N ALA A 75 -8.59 -6.23 -20.51
CA ALA A 75 -9.28 -4.96 -20.70
C ALA A 75 -9.89 -4.41 -19.39
N VAL A 76 -10.32 -5.31 -18.49
CA VAL A 76 -10.83 -4.93 -17.17
C VAL A 76 -9.68 -4.50 -16.27
N MET A 77 -8.55 -5.22 -16.30
CA MET A 77 -7.33 -4.82 -15.57
C MET A 77 -6.85 -3.43 -16.01
N ALA A 78 -6.81 -3.17 -17.33
CA ALA A 78 -6.43 -1.85 -17.86
C ALA A 78 -7.39 -0.74 -17.39
N ALA A 79 -8.70 -0.98 -17.42
CA ALA A 79 -9.68 -0.02 -16.91
C ALA A 79 -9.54 0.24 -15.40
N ILE A 80 -9.17 -0.79 -14.64
CA ILE A 80 -8.87 -0.66 -13.21
C ILE A 80 -7.60 0.15 -12.99
N ASP A 81 -6.51 -0.10 -13.73
CA ASP A 81 -5.28 0.66 -13.61
C ASP A 81 -5.46 2.13 -13.99
N GLU A 82 -6.27 2.41 -15.01
CA GLU A 82 -6.64 3.79 -15.36
C GLU A 82 -7.38 4.49 -14.21
N GLN A 83 -8.31 3.78 -13.56
CA GLN A 83 -9.15 4.36 -12.52
C GLN A 83 -8.51 4.39 -11.12
N TYR A 84 -7.73 3.38 -10.77
CA TYR A 84 -7.24 3.13 -9.41
C TYR A 84 -5.73 2.91 -9.31
N GLY A 85 -5.03 2.79 -10.44
CA GLY A 85 -3.62 2.41 -10.51
C GLY A 85 -2.69 3.50 -11.06
N PRO A 86 -1.50 3.09 -11.58
CA PRO A 86 -1.11 1.70 -11.91
C PRO A 86 -0.93 0.80 -10.67
N LEU A 87 -1.43 -0.44 -10.73
CA LEU A 87 -1.37 -1.39 -9.62
C LEU A 87 -0.27 -2.44 -9.80
N ASP A 88 0.26 -2.93 -8.69
CA ASP A 88 1.03 -4.17 -8.67
C ASP A 88 0.08 -5.38 -8.59
N TRP A 89 -0.19 -5.99 -9.75
CA TRP A 89 -1.09 -7.12 -9.92
C TRP A 89 -0.58 -8.42 -9.29
N ARG A 90 0.63 -8.42 -8.72
CA ARG A 90 1.12 -9.52 -7.88
C ARG A 90 0.53 -9.46 -6.46
N LEU A 91 -0.07 -8.34 -6.07
CA LEU A 91 -0.64 -8.15 -4.74
C LEU A 91 -2.09 -8.63 -4.64
N PRO A 92 -2.48 -9.24 -3.50
CA PRO A 92 -3.85 -9.71 -3.31
C PRO A 92 -4.88 -8.57 -3.32
N ALA A 93 -4.52 -7.36 -2.89
CA ALA A 93 -5.41 -6.21 -2.89
C ALA A 93 -5.84 -5.80 -4.31
N ALA A 94 -4.96 -5.92 -5.31
CA ALA A 94 -5.31 -5.65 -6.72
C ALA A 94 -6.37 -6.63 -7.23
N HIS A 95 -6.27 -7.91 -6.86
CA HIS A 95 -7.25 -8.94 -7.22
C HIS A 95 -8.58 -8.76 -6.50
N ALA A 96 -8.53 -8.43 -5.21
CA ALA A 96 -9.74 -8.12 -4.45
C ALA A 96 -10.49 -6.92 -5.06
N LEU A 97 -9.75 -5.87 -5.42
CA LEU A 97 -10.28 -4.71 -6.12
C LEU A 97 -10.87 -5.09 -7.48
N TYR A 98 -10.21 -5.96 -8.26
CA TYR A 98 -10.73 -6.45 -9.53
C TYR A 98 -12.10 -7.12 -9.38
N TRP A 99 -12.23 -8.03 -8.43
CA TRP A 99 -13.49 -8.73 -8.23
C TRP A 99 -14.58 -7.81 -7.68
N ALA A 100 -14.24 -6.89 -6.77
CA ALA A 100 -15.17 -5.86 -6.30
C ALA A 100 -15.62 -4.93 -7.45
N TYR A 101 -14.69 -4.54 -8.34
CA TYR A 101 -14.99 -3.75 -9.52
C TYR A 101 -15.98 -4.48 -10.44
N CYS A 102 -15.71 -5.74 -10.80
CA CYS A 102 -16.62 -6.55 -11.60
C CYS A 102 -18.01 -6.70 -10.94
N GLY A 103 -18.05 -7.00 -9.64
CA GLY A 103 -19.29 -7.12 -8.88
C GLY A 103 -20.09 -5.82 -8.88
N ARG A 104 -19.41 -4.67 -8.72
CA ARG A 104 -20.02 -3.34 -8.77
C ARG A 104 -20.70 -3.06 -10.11
N GLN A 105 -20.08 -3.43 -11.23
CA GLN A 105 -20.64 -3.21 -12.57
C GLN A 105 -21.92 -4.02 -12.84
N LEU A 106 -22.18 -5.07 -12.05
CA LEU A 106 -23.37 -5.91 -12.16
C LEU A 106 -24.56 -5.39 -11.33
N THR A 107 -24.39 -4.28 -10.60
CA THR A 107 -25.41 -3.66 -9.76
C THR A 107 -25.97 -2.40 -10.42
N THR A 108 -27.29 -2.22 -10.38
CA THR A 108 -27.99 -1.11 -11.07
C THR A 108 -28.59 -0.07 -10.11
N ALA A 109 -28.63 -0.37 -8.81
CA ALA A 109 -29.13 0.50 -7.75
C ALA A 109 -28.19 0.42 -6.52
N PRO A 110 -28.25 1.35 -5.56
CA PRO A 110 -27.57 1.22 -4.27
C PRO A 110 -28.21 0.08 -3.47
N ASP A 111 -27.92 -1.16 -3.86
CA ASP A 111 -28.26 -2.37 -3.14
C ASP A 111 -27.12 -2.76 -2.19
N ALA A 112 -27.36 -3.79 -1.37
CA ALA A 112 -26.38 -4.27 -0.41
C ALA A 112 -25.06 -4.73 -1.07
N TRP A 113 -25.13 -5.25 -2.29
CA TRP A 113 -23.94 -5.72 -3.02
C TRP A 113 -23.14 -4.57 -3.60
N ARG A 114 -23.80 -3.52 -4.10
CA ARG A 114 -23.16 -2.28 -4.52
C ARG A 114 -22.39 -1.66 -3.36
N ARG A 115 -23.06 -1.51 -2.21
CA ARG A 115 -22.44 -1.02 -0.96
C ARG A 115 -21.24 -1.88 -0.54
N ASN A 116 -21.37 -3.20 -0.58
CA ASN A 116 -20.31 -4.13 -0.22
C ASN A 116 -19.10 -4.05 -1.18
N CYS A 117 -19.33 -3.93 -2.49
CA CYS A 117 -18.27 -3.77 -3.48
C CYS A 117 -17.56 -2.42 -3.33
N ASP A 118 -18.30 -1.33 -3.16
CA ASP A 118 -17.71 0.01 -2.96
C ASP A 118 -16.85 0.06 -1.68
N HIS A 119 -17.30 -0.59 -0.60
CA HIS A 119 -16.52 -0.70 0.63
C HIS A 119 -15.22 -1.48 0.43
N MET A 120 -15.27 -2.61 -0.29
CA MET A 120 -14.07 -3.40 -0.61
C MET A 120 -13.11 -2.62 -1.50
N ILE A 121 -13.60 -1.85 -2.48
CA ILE A 121 -12.77 -0.97 -3.31
C ILE A 121 -12.02 0.03 -2.42
N CYS A 122 -12.71 0.75 -1.53
CA CYS A 122 -12.06 1.69 -0.61
C CYS A 122 -10.96 1.03 0.25
N GLN A 123 -11.24 -0.16 0.80
CA GLN A 123 -10.27 -0.90 1.61
C GLN A 123 -9.05 -1.34 0.79
N CYS A 124 -9.27 -1.90 -0.40
CA CYS A 124 -8.18 -2.38 -1.26
C CYS A 124 -7.34 -1.22 -1.79
N SER A 125 -7.96 -0.12 -2.21
CA SER A 125 -7.25 1.09 -2.63
C SER A 125 -6.38 1.64 -1.49
N ALA A 126 -6.91 1.70 -0.27
CA ALA A 126 -6.12 2.14 0.88
C ALA A 126 -4.95 1.20 1.20
N ASP A 127 -5.13 -0.12 1.07
CA ASP A 127 -4.05 -1.10 1.23
C ASP A 127 -3.00 -0.98 0.13
N LEU A 128 -3.39 -0.73 -1.11
CA LEU A 128 -2.47 -0.49 -2.23
C LEU A 128 -1.68 0.81 -2.04
N PHE A 129 -2.24 1.85 -1.43
CA PHE A 129 -1.44 3.01 -1.03
C PHE A 129 -0.37 2.67 0.03
N ARG A 130 -0.72 1.86 1.04
CA ARG A 130 0.22 1.50 2.12
C ARG A 130 1.26 0.46 1.70
N HIS A 131 0.91 -0.43 0.78
CA HIS A 131 1.67 -1.65 0.48
C HIS A 131 1.70 -2.00 -1.01
N GLY A 132 1.56 -1.00 -1.89
CA GLY A 132 1.37 -1.17 -3.33
C GLY A 132 2.61 -1.55 -4.13
N GLN A 133 3.81 -1.44 -3.56
CA GLN A 133 5.04 -1.78 -4.25
C GLN A 133 5.62 -3.08 -3.71
N LEU A 134 5.69 -4.13 -4.54
CA LEU A 134 6.26 -5.42 -4.14
C LEU A 134 7.72 -5.58 -4.58
N THR A 135 8.60 -5.80 -3.60
CA THR A 135 9.90 -6.42 -3.80
C THR A 135 9.82 -7.90 -3.44
N LEU A 136 10.07 -8.77 -4.43
CA LEU A 136 10.07 -10.21 -4.27
C LEU A 136 11.44 -10.78 -4.64
N THR A 137 12.08 -11.46 -3.70
CA THR A 137 13.27 -12.29 -3.91
C THR A 137 13.04 -13.67 -3.29
N ASP A 138 13.98 -14.60 -3.48
CA ASP A 138 13.89 -15.95 -2.91
C ASP A 138 13.63 -15.91 -1.40
N ASP A 139 14.29 -15.00 -0.68
CA ASP A 139 14.21 -14.89 0.78
C ASP A 139 13.29 -13.76 1.29
N LEU A 140 12.87 -12.84 0.41
CA LEU A 140 12.14 -11.63 0.84
C LEU A 140 10.82 -11.47 0.10
N TYR A 141 9.73 -11.31 0.87
CA TYR A 141 8.48 -10.72 0.41
C TYR A 141 8.32 -9.40 1.13
N PHE A 142 8.51 -8.28 0.44
CA PHE A 142 8.51 -6.95 1.04
C PHE A 142 7.58 -6.01 0.28
N THR A 143 6.68 -5.34 1.01
CA THR A 143 5.76 -4.36 0.44
C THR A 143 6.02 -2.97 1.01
N ALA A 144 6.12 -1.99 0.13
CA ALA A 144 6.32 -0.58 0.42
C ALA A 144 5.11 0.26 -0.03
N PRO A 145 4.92 1.49 0.50
CA PRO A 145 3.83 2.36 0.10
C PRO A 145 4.02 2.94 -1.30
N ASP A 146 2.93 3.01 -2.04
CA ASP A 146 2.86 3.70 -3.33
C ASP A 146 2.13 5.03 -3.16
N LEU A 147 2.90 6.11 -3.07
CA LEU A 147 2.37 7.45 -2.77
C LEU A 147 1.66 8.08 -3.95
N ASP A 148 1.98 7.64 -5.18
CA ASP A 148 1.37 8.16 -6.40
C ASP A 148 -0.11 7.73 -6.52
N LEU A 149 -0.50 6.69 -5.77
CA LEU A 149 -1.89 6.25 -5.69
C LEU A 149 -2.77 7.17 -4.83
N LEU A 150 -2.20 8.10 -4.05
CA LEU A 150 -2.98 8.94 -3.12
C LEU A 150 -4.20 9.62 -3.79
N PRO A 151 -4.07 10.33 -4.94
CA PRO A 151 -5.22 10.98 -5.57
C PRO A 151 -6.29 9.97 -6.02
N LYS A 152 -5.89 8.78 -6.48
CA LYS A 152 -6.80 7.72 -6.93
C LYS A 152 -7.58 7.12 -5.76
N VAL A 153 -6.92 6.95 -4.61
CA VAL A 153 -7.53 6.43 -3.40
C VAL A 153 -8.51 7.44 -2.81
N LEU A 154 -8.16 8.72 -2.77
CA LEU A 154 -9.08 9.79 -2.39
C LEU A 154 -10.33 9.79 -3.29
N GLY A 155 -10.14 9.73 -4.61
CA GLY A 155 -11.25 9.63 -5.56
C GLY A 155 -12.14 8.38 -5.36
N ALA A 156 -11.57 7.25 -4.94
CA ALA A 156 -12.34 6.05 -4.59
C ALA A 156 -13.25 6.30 -3.37
N PHE A 157 -12.71 6.93 -2.32
CA PHE A 157 -13.50 7.29 -1.13
C PHE A 157 -14.56 8.34 -1.43
N GLU A 158 -14.22 9.39 -2.18
CA GLU A 158 -15.16 10.44 -2.59
C GLU A 158 -16.31 9.86 -3.42
N SER A 159 -16.01 8.95 -4.35
CA SER A 159 -17.03 8.23 -5.13
C SER A 159 -17.96 7.39 -4.24
N ALA A 160 -17.41 6.73 -3.22
CA ALA A 160 -18.20 5.95 -2.27
C ALA A 160 -19.06 6.85 -1.37
N LEU A 161 -18.53 7.96 -0.86
CA LEU A 161 -19.27 8.94 -0.07
C LEU A 161 -20.42 9.57 -0.87
N TYR A 162 -20.17 9.86 -2.14
CA TYR A 162 -21.21 10.35 -3.05
C TYR A 162 -22.29 9.31 -3.31
N SER A 163 -21.90 8.04 -3.50
CA SER A 163 -22.83 6.95 -3.80
C SER A 163 -23.63 6.50 -2.57
N HIS A 164 -23.08 6.66 -1.37
CA HIS A 164 -23.65 6.18 -0.11
C HIS A 164 -23.67 7.28 0.97
N PRO A 165 -24.35 8.42 0.74
CA PRO A 165 -24.25 9.61 1.61
C PRO A 165 -24.85 9.41 3.02
N GLN A 166 -25.70 8.39 3.20
CA GLN A 166 -26.31 8.06 4.50
C GLN A 166 -25.49 7.04 5.31
N GLU A 167 -24.49 6.41 4.69
CA GLU A 167 -23.71 5.33 5.28
C GLU A 167 -22.47 5.89 6.01
N GLN A 168 -22.61 6.12 7.32
CA GLN A 168 -21.54 6.69 8.15
C GLN A 168 -20.24 5.89 8.11
N LEU A 169 -20.30 4.59 7.82
CA LEU A 169 -19.13 3.72 7.67
C LEU A 169 -18.11 4.29 6.68
N PHE A 170 -18.55 4.84 5.55
CA PHE A 170 -17.63 5.39 4.55
C PHE A 170 -16.97 6.68 5.04
N ALA A 171 -17.69 7.53 5.78
CA ALA A 171 -17.13 8.73 6.38
C ALA A 171 -16.06 8.39 7.42
N PHE A 172 -16.33 7.42 8.30
CA PHE A 172 -15.34 6.95 9.28
C PHE A 172 -14.11 6.33 8.60
N ALA A 173 -14.30 5.49 7.59
CA ALA A 173 -13.21 4.88 6.85
C ALA A 173 -12.37 5.93 6.10
N TYR A 174 -13.01 6.94 5.51
CA TYR A 174 -12.34 8.03 4.81
C TYR A 174 -11.45 8.83 5.75
N ILE A 175 -11.98 9.30 6.89
CA ILE A 175 -11.17 10.04 7.86
C ILE A 175 -10.00 9.22 8.38
N ASN A 176 -10.24 7.94 8.72
CA ASN A 176 -9.15 7.08 9.19
C ASN A 176 -8.06 6.93 8.12
N PHE A 177 -8.45 6.84 6.84
CA PHE A 177 -7.50 6.86 5.73
C PHE A 177 -6.77 8.20 5.64
N ILE A 178 -7.46 9.34 5.70
CA ILE A 178 -6.85 10.70 5.67
C ILE A 178 -5.79 10.84 6.76
N SER A 179 -6.11 10.46 8.00
CA SER A 179 -5.15 10.51 9.12
C SER A 179 -3.90 9.67 8.86
N GLN A 180 -4.06 8.49 8.27
CA GLN A 180 -2.95 7.60 7.95
C GLN A 180 -2.12 8.09 6.76
N ALA A 181 -2.78 8.52 5.68
CA ALA A 181 -2.15 9.08 4.51
C ALA A 181 -1.33 10.31 4.88
N MET A 182 -1.85 11.19 5.74
CA MET A 182 -1.15 12.37 6.24
C MET A 182 0.16 12.01 6.93
N LEU A 183 0.15 11.01 7.81
CA LEU A 183 1.36 10.55 8.50
C LEU A 183 2.37 9.90 7.55
N ILE A 184 1.89 9.13 6.56
CA ILE A 184 2.75 8.49 5.58
C ILE A 184 3.40 9.54 4.68
N THR A 185 2.64 10.47 4.08
CA THR A 185 3.22 11.55 3.26
C THR A 185 4.16 12.44 4.05
N TYR A 186 3.84 12.73 5.32
CA TYR A 186 4.75 13.42 6.24
C TYR A 186 6.06 12.64 6.44
N ALA A 187 5.98 11.33 6.70
CA ALA A 187 7.15 10.48 6.86
C ALA A 187 8.03 10.46 5.61
N PHE A 188 7.46 10.54 4.40
CA PHE A 188 8.20 10.65 3.13
C PHE A 188 8.58 12.07 2.71
N ASN A 189 8.50 13.07 3.62
CA ASN A 189 8.83 14.47 3.33
C ASN A 189 7.94 15.14 2.25
N GLN A 190 6.78 14.56 1.92
CA GLN A 190 5.79 15.16 1.04
C GLN A 190 4.90 16.11 1.84
N LEU A 191 5.47 17.25 2.25
CA LEU A 191 4.84 18.19 3.18
C LEU A 191 3.59 18.87 2.61
N GLU A 192 3.57 19.20 1.32
CA GLU A 192 2.41 19.83 0.68
C GLU A 192 1.18 18.89 0.72
N PRO A 193 1.21 17.65 0.18
CA PRO A 193 0.11 16.69 0.34
C PRO A 193 -0.27 16.44 1.81
N ALA A 194 0.73 16.35 2.71
CA ALA A 194 0.45 16.13 4.13
C ALA A 194 -0.34 17.29 4.75
N ARG A 195 -0.03 18.54 4.40
CA ARG A 195 -0.77 19.73 4.87
C ARG A 195 -2.17 19.82 4.28
N GLU A 196 -2.37 19.42 3.04
CA GLU A 196 -3.71 19.35 2.42
C GLU A 196 -4.61 18.31 3.13
N LEU A 197 -4.05 17.13 3.43
CA LEU A 197 -4.73 16.09 4.19
C LEU A 197 -5.02 16.54 5.63
N PHE A 198 -4.10 17.28 6.25
CA PHE A 198 -4.30 17.88 7.57
C PHE A 198 -5.44 18.90 7.58
N ALA A 199 -5.50 19.80 6.60
CA ALA A 199 -6.59 20.76 6.47
C ALA A 199 -7.95 20.04 6.30
N THR A 200 -7.96 18.94 5.54
CA THR A 200 -9.15 18.07 5.39
C THR A 200 -9.55 17.44 6.73
N LEU A 201 -8.59 16.98 7.53
CA LEU A 201 -8.85 16.42 8.86
C LEU A 201 -9.41 17.49 9.81
N GLN A 202 -8.83 18.68 9.86
CA GLN A 202 -9.30 19.79 10.70
C GLN A 202 -10.74 20.21 10.36
N ALA A 203 -11.06 20.32 9.07
CA ALA A 203 -12.40 20.68 8.61
C ALA A 203 -13.48 19.68 9.08
N ASN A 204 -13.11 18.41 9.29
CA ASN A 204 -14.02 17.37 9.76
C ASN A 204 -14.03 17.19 11.30
N TYR A 205 -13.08 17.81 12.02
CA TYR A 205 -12.98 17.78 13.49
C TYR A 205 -12.74 19.20 14.05
N PRO A 206 -13.76 20.09 14.04
CA PRO A 206 -13.64 21.52 14.38
C PRO A 206 -13.46 21.82 15.89
N GLY A 207 -12.64 21.02 16.58
CA GLY A 207 -12.23 21.24 17.97
C GLY A 207 -10.72 21.15 18.20
N ALA A 208 -9.95 20.88 17.13
CA ALA A 208 -8.48 20.78 17.14
C ALA A 208 -7.80 22.10 16.68
N ASP A 209 -8.51 23.23 16.79
CA ASP A 209 -8.14 24.53 16.22
C ASP A 209 -6.89 25.19 16.84
N SER A 210 -6.17 24.53 17.74
CA SER A 210 -5.08 25.13 18.51
C SER A 210 -3.68 24.63 18.19
N LEU A 211 -3.52 23.54 17.44
CA LEU A 211 -2.20 22.96 17.15
C LEU A 211 -1.82 23.19 15.69
N ASP A 212 -0.55 23.57 15.48
CA ASP A 212 0.05 23.58 14.15
C ASP A 212 0.19 22.16 13.58
N PHE A 213 0.47 22.07 12.28
CA PHE A 213 0.58 20.80 11.56
C PHE A 213 1.65 19.90 12.16
N GLU A 214 2.83 20.43 12.43
CA GLU A 214 3.97 19.68 12.96
C GLU A 214 3.67 19.11 14.34
N THR A 215 3.12 19.93 15.24
CA THR A 215 2.69 19.46 16.57
C THR A 215 1.60 18.38 16.48
N THR A 216 0.66 18.52 15.53
CA THR A 216 -0.40 17.52 15.34
C THR A 216 0.14 16.22 14.73
N ALA A 217 1.03 16.30 13.75
CA ALA A 217 1.66 15.14 13.14
C ALA A 217 2.45 14.33 14.18
N GLU A 218 3.27 14.99 15.00
CA GLU A 218 4.01 14.37 16.10
C GLU A 218 3.07 13.73 17.14
N GLY A 219 2.03 14.45 17.58
CA GLY A 219 1.05 13.90 18.53
C GLY A 219 0.32 12.66 17.99
N LEU A 220 -0.02 12.65 16.69
CA LEU A 220 -0.62 11.50 16.04
C LEU A 220 0.38 10.35 15.88
N LEU A 221 1.65 10.62 15.57
CA LEU A 221 2.70 9.59 15.53
C LEU A 221 2.89 8.93 16.89
N ASP A 222 2.97 9.72 17.95
CA ASP A 222 3.15 9.22 19.32
C ASP A 222 1.95 8.39 19.78
N ALA A 223 0.72 8.85 19.48
CA ALA A 223 -0.49 8.09 19.73
C ALA A 223 -0.51 6.75 18.97
N ARG A 224 0.01 6.74 17.74
CA ARG A 224 0.11 5.53 16.91
C ARG A 224 1.23 4.61 17.37
N LEU A 225 2.34 5.12 17.88
CA LEU A 225 3.40 4.30 18.45
C LEU A 225 2.88 3.44 19.60
N ALA A 226 1.99 3.98 20.45
CA ALA A 226 1.38 3.25 21.55
C ALA A 226 0.47 2.08 21.11
N ASP A 227 -0.15 2.16 19.93
CA ASP A 227 -0.99 1.12 19.35
C ASP A 227 -0.82 1.08 17.81
N MET A 228 0.34 0.57 17.36
CA MET A 228 0.72 0.61 15.94
C MET A 228 -0.02 -0.46 15.13
N PRO A 229 -0.89 -0.08 14.18
CA PRO A 229 -1.48 -1.06 13.26
C PRO A 229 -0.39 -1.67 12.37
N PHE A 230 -0.44 -2.98 12.12
CA PHE A 230 0.50 -3.68 11.23
C PHE A 230 0.68 -2.96 9.89
N VAL A 231 -0.43 -2.47 9.32
CA VAL A 231 -0.44 -1.80 8.01
C VAL A 231 0.29 -0.45 7.97
N MET A 232 0.62 0.14 9.13
CA MET A 232 1.30 1.44 9.21
C MET A 232 2.78 1.33 9.51
N ALA A 233 3.24 0.21 10.08
CA ALA A 233 4.59 0.09 10.58
C ALA A 233 5.64 0.24 9.48
N VAL A 234 5.54 -0.55 8.40
CA VAL A 234 6.50 -0.47 7.28
C VAL A 234 6.47 0.91 6.60
N PRO A 235 5.31 1.48 6.20
CA PRO A 235 5.27 2.80 5.59
C PRO A 235 5.94 3.90 6.41
N LEU A 236 5.72 3.94 7.73
CA LEU A 236 6.33 4.96 8.59
C LEU A 236 7.83 4.74 8.77
N ILE A 237 8.28 3.51 8.99
CA ILE A 237 9.71 3.18 9.13
C ILE A 237 10.45 3.54 7.85
N GLU A 238 9.92 3.11 6.71
CA GLU A 238 10.52 3.39 5.41
C GLU A 238 10.54 4.88 5.09
N GLY A 239 9.45 5.60 5.34
CA GLY A 239 9.39 7.04 5.13
C GLY A 239 10.44 7.79 5.94
N PHE A 240 10.57 7.50 7.24
CA PHE A 240 11.61 8.12 8.05
C PHE A 240 13.04 7.73 7.63
N LEU A 241 13.25 6.49 7.14
CA LEU A 241 14.54 6.11 6.56
C LEU A 241 14.82 6.82 5.23
N PHE A 242 13.80 7.02 4.41
CA PHE A 242 13.89 7.84 3.19
C PHE A 242 14.30 9.27 3.55
N GLN A 243 13.65 9.88 4.55
CA GLN A 243 14.04 11.21 5.05
C GLN A 243 15.46 11.25 5.60
N TYR A 244 15.89 10.21 6.31
CA TYR A 244 17.27 10.09 6.75
C TYR A 244 18.24 10.21 5.55
N TYR A 245 18.00 9.44 4.48
CA TYR A 245 18.85 9.50 3.29
C TYR A 245 18.76 10.84 2.57
N TYR A 246 17.57 11.38 2.41
CA TYR A 246 17.32 12.68 1.78
C TYR A 246 18.09 13.80 2.49
N TRP A 247 17.94 13.91 3.82
CA TRP A 247 18.59 14.95 4.61
C TRP A 247 20.09 14.73 4.73
N GLN A 248 20.55 13.49 4.85
CA GLN A 248 21.97 13.19 4.91
C GLN A 248 22.67 13.56 3.60
N ALA A 249 22.06 13.26 2.45
CA ALA A 249 22.60 13.64 1.14
C ALA A 249 22.57 15.16 0.92
N GLY A 250 21.58 15.86 1.49
CA GLY A 250 21.50 17.32 1.53
C GLY A 250 22.41 18.01 2.54
N GLY A 251 23.17 17.26 3.36
CA GLY A 251 24.11 17.79 4.35
C GLY A 251 23.50 18.10 5.73
N GLU A 252 22.21 17.86 5.93
CA GLU A 252 21.47 18.14 7.17
C GLU A 252 21.53 16.97 8.16
N SER A 253 22.74 16.66 8.64
CA SER A 253 23.03 15.44 9.42
C SER A 253 22.24 15.35 10.73
N GLN A 254 21.97 16.48 11.40
CA GLN A 254 21.18 16.47 12.64
C GLN A 254 19.72 16.05 12.37
N ARG A 255 19.11 16.62 11.32
CA ARG A 255 17.75 16.29 10.91
C ARG A 255 17.66 14.83 10.46
N ALA A 256 18.62 14.39 9.65
CA ALA A 256 18.74 12.99 9.23
C ALA A 256 18.80 12.04 10.44
N GLY A 257 19.65 12.34 11.43
CA GLY A 257 19.79 11.54 12.65
C GLY A 257 18.49 11.39 13.44
N ALA A 258 17.67 12.44 13.52
CA ALA A 258 16.36 12.37 14.15
C ALA A 258 15.40 11.41 13.42
N CYS A 259 15.38 11.45 12.08
CA CYS A 259 14.57 10.54 11.27
C CYS A 259 15.02 9.08 11.42
N ALA A 260 16.34 8.82 11.40
CA ALA A 260 16.88 7.47 11.60
C ALA A 260 16.54 6.91 12.99
N LYS A 261 16.61 7.76 14.03
CA LYS A 261 16.21 7.39 15.39
C LYS A 261 14.72 7.03 15.44
N ARG A 262 13.85 7.86 14.86
CA ARG A 262 12.41 7.60 14.84
C ARG A 262 12.05 6.30 14.13
N ALA A 263 12.67 6.01 12.98
CA ALA A 263 12.49 4.73 12.28
C ALA A 263 12.89 3.53 13.14
N GLY A 264 14.02 3.64 13.86
CA GLY A 264 14.48 2.63 14.80
C GLY A 264 13.49 2.41 15.95
N GLU A 265 13.02 3.49 16.57
CA GLU A 265 12.03 3.44 17.65
C GLU A 265 10.73 2.76 17.22
N ILE A 266 10.19 3.08 16.03
CA ILE A 266 8.99 2.43 15.50
C ILE A 266 9.23 0.93 15.31
N TRP A 267 10.35 0.54 14.68
CA TRP A 267 10.66 -0.87 14.44
C TRP A 267 10.85 -1.63 15.76
N GLU A 268 11.63 -1.09 16.69
CA GLU A 268 11.92 -1.71 17.99
C GLU A 268 10.65 -1.85 18.83
N HIS A 269 9.86 -0.78 18.96
CA HIS A 269 8.62 -0.79 19.71
C HIS A 269 7.63 -1.80 19.13
N TYR A 270 7.49 -1.83 17.80
CA TYR A 270 6.65 -2.80 17.13
C TYR A 270 7.14 -4.23 17.38
N MET A 271 8.42 -4.52 17.15
CA MET A 271 8.95 -5.87 17.29
C MET A 271 9.01 -6.35 18.75
N ALA A 272 9.11 -5.44 19.72
CA ALA A 272 9.16 -5.78 21.15
C ALA A 272 7.90 -6.48 21.65
N THR A 273 6.73 -6.23 21.05
CA THR A 273 5.49 -6.93 21.43
C THR A 273 5.34 -8.30 20.75
N ARG A 274 6.21 -8.64 19.79
CA ARG A 274 6.26 -9.93 19.08
C ARG A 274 7.33 -10.86 19.66
N VAL A 275 7.18 -11.15 20.95
CA VAL A 275 8.10 -12.00 21.72
C VAL A 275 7.94 -13.48 21.34
N ASP A 276 6.70 -13.90 21.11
CA ASP A 276 6.38 -15.26 20.68
C ASP A 276 6.79 -15.50 19.22
N GLU A 277 7.47 -16.62 18.95
CA GLU A 277 8.01 -16.95 17.62
C GLU A 277 6.89 -17.08 16.59
N GLU A 278 5.75 -17.64 16.97
CA GLU A 278 4.61 -17.82 16.08
C GLU A 278 3.95 -16.48 15.75
N HIS A 279 3.71 -15.62 16.75
CA HIS A 279 3.20 -14.27 16.52
C HIS A 279 4.16 -13.42 15.67
N ARG A 280 5.47 -13.60 15.87
CA ARG A 280 6.52 -12.94 15.09
C ARG A 280 6.59 -13.46 13.65
N ALA A 281 6.44 -14.76 13.43
CA ALA A 281 6.38 -15.32 12.08
C ALA A 281 5.15 -14.82 11.30
N GLN A 282 4.03 -14.60 12.00
CA GLN A 282 2.80 -14.12 11.40
C GLN A 282 2.82 -12.61 11.11
N THR A 283 3.19 -11.79 12.09
CA THR A 283 3.01 -10.32 12.02
C THR A 283 4.31 -9.53 12.17
N GLY A 284 5.45 -10.21 12.26
CA GLY A 284 6.75 -9.57 12.37
C GLY A 284 7.10 -8.79 11.12
N LEU A 285 7.85 -7.71 11.33
CA LEU A 285 8.37 -6.89 10.24
C LEU A 285 9.60 -7.55 9.63
N PRO A 286 9.90 -7.23 8.36
CA PRO A 286 11.20 -7.51 7.76
C PRO A 286 12.35 -6.98 8.65
N PRO A 287 13.56 -7.55 8.52
CA PRO A 287 14.75 -6.98 9.14
C PRO A 287 14.89 -5.50 8.77
N LEU A 288 15.24 -4.65 9.75
CA LEU A 288 15.38 -3.21 9.53
C LEU A 288 16.38 -2.88 8.40
N ALA A 289 17.39 -3.72 8.19
CA ALA A 289 18.34 -3.60 7.08
C ALA A 289 17.68 -3.73 5.69
N ALA A 290 16.66 -4.59 5.55
CA ALA A 290 15.91 -4.73 4.30
C ALA A 290 15.07 -3.47 4.01
N ILE A 291 14.40 -2.93 5.03
CA ILE A 291 13.62 -1.69 4.90
C ILE A 291 14.55 -0.51 4.57
N ARG A 292 15.71 -0.44 5.24
CA ARG A 292 16.75 0.57 4.99
C ARG A 292 17.27 0.52 3.56
N ARG A 293 17.46 -0.67 3.00
CA ARG A 293 17.86 -0.86 1.61
C ARG A 293 16.81 -0.29 0.65
N HIS A 294 15.55 -0.65 0.84
CA HIS A 294 14.47 -0.15 -0.01
C HIS A 294 14.34 1.38 0.08
N ALA A 295 14.41 1.94 1.29
CA ALA A 295 14.37 3.39 1.50
C ALA A 295 15.53 4.11 0.80
N TRP A 296 16.74 3.53 0.77
CA TRP A 296 17.88 4.07 0.02
C TRP A 296 17.63 4.04 -1.49
N GLN A 297 17.12 2.93 -2.03
CA GLN A 297 16.80 2.79 -3.46
C GLN A 297 15.75 3.80 -3.91
N ARG A 298 14.73 4.05 -3.07
CA ARG A 298 13.74 5.09 -3.32
C ARG A 298 14.36 6.48 -3.26
N ALA A 299 15.15 6.77 -2.23
CA ALA A 299 15.88 8.03 -2.13
C ALA A 299 16.76 8.28 -3.36
N TRP A 300 17.42 7.23 -3.90
CA TRP A 300 18.24 7.33 -5.11
C TRP A 300 17.47 7.84 -6.33
N GLN A 301 16.20 7.47 -6.45
CA GLN A 301 15.32 7.88 -7.55
C GLN A 301 14.76 9.30 -7.35
N GLU A 302 14.56 9.73 -6.11
CA GLU A 302 13.82 10.97 -5.79
C GLU A 302 14.71 12.15 -5.36
N VAL A 303 15.95 11.93 -4.90
CA VAL A 303 16.83 13.04 -4.53
C VAL A 303 17.28 13.86 -5.76
N PRO A 304 17.59 15.16 -5.59
CA PRO A 304 18.23 15.95 -6.64
C PRO A 304 19.49 15.26 -7.19
N ALA A 305 19.72 15.34 -8.50
CA ALA A 305 20.88 14.72 -9.14
C ALA A 305 22.23 15.12 -8.49
N ALA A 306 22.34 16.36 -8.01
CA ALA A 306 23.52 16.85 -7.30
C ALA A 306 23.78 16.13 -5.95
N TRP A 307 22.77 15.48 -5.38
CA TRP A 307 22.83 14.77 -4.11
C TRP A 307 23.09 13.26 -4.28
N GLN A 308 23.07 12.73 -5.52
CA GLN A 308 23.34 11.31 -5.78
C GLN A 308 24.76 10.89 -5.37
N GLY A 309 25.78 11.74 -5.59
CA GLY A 309 27.15 11.46 -5.14
C GLY A 309 27.26 11.28 -3.62
N PRO A 310 26.80 12.24 -2.80
CA PRO A 310 26.69 12.08 -1.35
C PRO A 310 25.87 10.85 -0.92
N LEU A 311 24.74 10.57 -1.60
CA LEU A 311 23.88 9.44 -1.28
C LEU A 311 24.56 8.09 -1.55
N LEU A 312 25.38 7.98 -2.59
CA LEU A 312 26.14 6.76 -2.91
C LEU A 312 27.08 6.35 -1.77
N ALA A 313 27.64 7.32 -1.04
CA ALA A 313 28.49 7.04 0.13
C ALA A 313 27.71 6.43 1.32
N LEU A 314 26.37 6.48 1.28
CA LEU A 314 25.47 5.94 2.29
C LEU A 314 24.84 4.60 1.90
N LEU A 315 25.31 4.01 0.79
CA LEU A 315 24.88 2.71 0.31
C LEU A 315 24.96 1.67 1.43
N PRO A 316 23.86 0.96 1.77
CA PRO A 316 23.90 -0.10 2.77
C PRO A 316 24.94 -1.18 2.40
N ALA A 317 25.73 -1.63 3.38
CA ALA A 317 26.85 -2.54 3.17
C ALA A 317 26.51 -3.85 2.43
N ASP A 318 25.24 -4.26 2.46
CA ASP A 318 24.74 -5.45 1.78
C ASP A 318 24.47 -5.27 0.26
N GLU A 319 24.73 -4.09 -0.32
CA GLU A 319 24.65 -3.82 -1.77
C GLU A 319 26.01 -3.73 -2.47
N ALA A 320 27.12 -3.71 -1.73
CA ALA A 320 28.47 -3.59 -2.30
C ALA A 320 28.91 -4.79 -3.18
N VAL A 321 28.06 -5.80 -3.36
CA VAL A 321 28.38 -7.05 -4.07
C VAL A 321 27.65 -7.20 -5.42
N ALA A 322 26.66 -6.36 -5.75
CA ALA A 322 25.85 -6.57 -6.97
C ALA A 322 26.17 -5.66 -8.17
N GLY A 323 27.08 -4.68 -8.04
CA GLY A 323 27.28 -3.63 -9.07
C GLY A 323 28.71 -3.42 -9.58
N GLN A 324 29.68 -4.23 -9.18
CA GLN A 324 31.05 -4.16 -9.71
C GLN A 324 31.56 -5.56 -10.06
N ARG A 325 31.08 -6.11 -11.18
CA ARG A 325 31.83 -7.04 -12.03
C ARG A 325 31.46 -6.85 -13.49
#